data_AF-E3DNY1-F1
#
_entry.id   AF-E3DNY1-F1
#
_cell.length_a   1.000
_cell.length_b   1.000
_cell.length_c   1.000
_cell.angle_alpha   90.00
_cell.angle_beta   90.00
_cell.angle_gamma   90.00
#
_symmetry.space_group_name_H-M   'P 1'
#
loop_
_entity.id
_entity.type
_entity.pdbx_description
1 polymer ?
#
loop_
_entity_poly.entity_id
_entity_poly.type
_entity_poly.pdbx_seq_one_letter_code
_entity_poly.pdbx_strand_id
1 'polypeptide(L)' 'MLKGKKVAILGDRDGIPGPAIEECIETTGAEVVFTTTECFV' A
#
# COMPACT_ATOMS: atom_id res chain seq x y z
N MET A 1 0.42 14.77 6.49
CA MET A 1 -0.42 14.79 5.28
C MET A 1 -1.30 13.54 5.15
N LEU A 2 -0.83 12.35 5.56
CA LEU A 2 -1.59 11.09 5.44
C LEU A 2 -2.30 10.61 6.72
N LYS A 3 -1.95 11.16 7.89
CA LYS A 3 -2.58 10.83 9.18
C LYS A 3 -4.11 10.90 9.12
N GLY A 4 -4.78 9.82 9.52
CA GLY A 4 -6.25 9.70 9.55
C GLY A 4 -6.92 9.55 8.19
N LYS A 5 -6.15 9.39 7.10
CA LYS A 5 -6.70 9.09 5.77
C LYS A 5 -6.76 7.59 5.56
N LYS A 6 -7.79 7.14 4.84
CA LYS A 6 -7.90 5.77 4.34
C LYS A 6 -7.08 5.63 3.05
N VAL A 7 -6.31 4.56 2.95
CA VAL A 7 -5.42 4.29 1.81
C VAL A 7 -5.68 2.88 1.30
N ALA A 8 -5.79 2.75 -0.02
CA ALA A 8 -5.79 1.46 -0.71
C ALA A 8 -4.46 1.32 -1.46
N ILE A 9 -3.84 0.14 -1.37
CA ILE A 9 -2.52 -0.15 -1.92
C ILE A 9 -2.67 -1.19 -3.03
N LEU A 10 -2.16 -0.83 -4.21
CA LEU A 10 -2.08 -1.68 -5.39
C LEU A 10 -0.60 -1.82 -5.75
N GLY A 11 -0.02 -2.96 -5.39
CA GLY A 11 1.35 -3.31 -5.75
C GLY A 11 1.45 -3.99 -7.10
N ASP A 12 2.68 -4.04 -7.62
CA ASP A 12 3.06 -4.73 -8.85
C ASP A 12 3.92 -5.96 -8.50
N ARG A 13 3.56 -7.12 -9.05
CA ARG A 13 4.31 -8.39 -8.87
C ARG A 13 5.76 -8.26 -9.32
N ASP A 14 6.00 -7.61 -10.45
CA ASP A 14 7.32 -7.52 -11.08
C ASP A 14 8.05 -6.23 -10.68
N GLY A 15 7.35 -5.32 -9.98
CA GLY A 15 7.85 -4.05 -9.48
C GLY A 15 7.88 -3.98 -7.94
N ILE A 16 7.10 -3.05 -7.37
CA ILE A 16 7.00 -2.87 -5.92
C ILE A 16 5.76 -3.62 -5.39
N PRO A 17 5.95 -4.66 -4.55
CA PRO A 17 4.83 -5.41 -4.02
C PRO A 17 4.06 -4.58 -2.98
N GLY A 18 2.75 -4.82 -2.88
CA GLY A 18 1.85 -4.09 -1.98
C GLY A 18 2.33 -4.05 -0.53
N PRO A 19 2.79 -5.17 0.06
CA PRO A 19 3.34 -5.19 1.41
C PRO A 19 4.52 -4.23 1.65
N ALA A 20 5.39 -4.03 0.65
CA ALA A 20 6.50 -3.09 0.79
C ALA A 20 6.04 -1.63 0.85
N ILE A 21 4.96 -1.30 0.12
CA ILE A 21 4.31 0.01 0.19
C ILE A 21 3.61 0.17 1.54
N GLU A 22 2.94 -0.87 2.03
CA GLU A 22 2.24 -0.87 3.31
C GLU A 22 3.18 -0.61 4.49
N GLU A 23 4.35 -1.25 4.50
CA GLU A 23 5.40 -1.04 5.52
C GLU A 23 5.90 0.41 5.54
N CYS A 24 6.04 1.05 4.36
CA CYS A 24 6.39 2.46 4.28
C CYS A 24 5.29 3.39 4.84
N ILE A 25 4.04 2.96 4.81
CA ILE A 25 2.87 3.75 5.22
C ILE A 25 2.62 3.65 6.74
N GLU A 26 3.10 2.61 7.42
CA GLU A 26 2.83 2.31 8.84
C GLU A 26 3.05 3.52 9.77
N THR A 27 4.18 4.21 9.60
CA THR A 27 4.56 5.35 10.46
C THR A 27 3.84 6.67 10.11
N THR A 28 3.11 6.71 9.00
CA THR A 28 2.48 7.95 8.51
C THR A 28 1.15 8.26 9.21
N GLY A 29 0.61 7.30 9.97
CA GLY A 29 -0.68 7.39 10.66
C GLY A 29 -1.89 7.26 9.73
N ALA A 30 -1.69 6.78 8.50
CA ALA A 30 -2.78 6.42 7.60
C ALA A 30 -3.40 5.08 8.00
N GLU A 31 -4.65 4.86 7.62
CA GLU A 31 -5.38 3.60 7.78
C GLU A 31 -5.38 2.87 6.44
N VAL A 32 -4.60 1.79 6.34
CA VAL A 32 -4.63 0.93 5.15
C VAL A 32 -5.88 0.06 5.21
N VAL A 33 -6.76 0.21 4.22
CA VAL A 33 -8.07 -0.47 4.17
C VAL A 33 -8.12 -1.60 3.15
N PHE A 34 -7.12 -1.67 2.27
CA PHE A 34 -6.99 -2.71 1.26
C PHE A 34 -5.54 -2.74 0.75
N THR A 35 -4.97 -3.94 0.64
CA THR A 35 -3.65 -4.17 0.01
C THR A 35 -3.77 -5.37 -0.91
N THR A 36 -3.30 -5.22 -2.14
CA THR A 36 -3.10 -6.32 -3.08
C THR A 36 -1.79 -6.13 -3.84
N THR A 37 -1.30 -7.21 -4.45
CA THR A 37 -0.24 -7.16 -5.45
C THR A 37 -0.77 -7.81 -6.72
N GLU A 38 -0.88 -7.01 -7.78
CA GLU A 38 -1.44 -7.45 -9.04
C GLU A 38 -0.33 -7.86 -10.02
N CYS A 39 -0.69 -8.78 -10.90
CA CYS A 39 0.12 -9.18 -12.02
C CYS A 39 -0.61 -8.80 -13.32
N PHE A 40 -0.07 -7.83 -14.05
CA PHE A 40 -0.71 -7.26 -15.25
C PHE A 40 -0.31 -7.96 -16.57
N VAL A 41 0.00 -9.26 -16.52
CA VAL A 41 0.30 -10.07 -17.71
C VAL A 41 -0.95 -10.64 -18.37
#